data_AF-A0A9E5QZM8-F1
#
_entry.id   AF-A0A9E5QZM8-F1
#
_cell.length_a   1.000
_cell.length_b   1.000
_cell.length_c   1.000
_cell.angle_alpha   90.00
_cell.angle_beta   90.00
_cell.angle_gamma   90.00
#
_symmetry.space_group_name_H-M   'P 1'
#
loop_
_entity.id
_entity.type
_entity.pdbx_description
1 polymer ?
#
loop_
_entity_poly.entity_id
_entity_poly.type
_entity_poly.pdbx_seq_one_letter_code
_entity_poly.pdbx_strand_id
1 'polypeptide(L)'
;MWAKKDSPKPPTWWWKCSHPPITKKLREQKKQVYADFGVREYWEIQPSASRIRIETLVQTEEDGWAYALFSEAEGQGQVRSQVLEGFTLSLGQVFPEVEVPAGGAKSLG
;
A
#
# COMPACT_ATOMS: atom_id res chain seq x y z
N MET A 1 31.14 30.63 -30.53
CA MET A 1 31.69 29.63 -29.59
C MET A 1 30.89 29.72 -28.30
N TRP A 2 30.04 28.76 -28.00
CA TRP A 2 29.34 28.69 -26.70
C TRP A 2 30.03 27.64 -25.82
N ALA A 3 30.49 28.08 -24.65
CA ALA A 3 31.04 27.22 -23.62
C ALA A 3 29.91 26.39 -22.99
N LYS A 4 30.01 25.06 -23.10
CA LYS A 4 29.17 24.16 -22.30
C LYS A 4 29.61 24.30 -20.85
N LYS A 5 28.75 24.89 -20.02
CA LYS A 5 28.91 24.95 -18.56
C LYS A 5 28.82 23.51 -18.04
N ASP A 6 29.94 22.97 -17.56
CA ASP A 6 29.97 21.73 -16.80
C ASP A 6 29.02 21.86 -15.61
N SER A 7 27.91 21.12 -15.66
CA SER A 7 27.02 20.99 -14.52
C SER A 7 27.68 20.04 -13.52
N PRO A 8 27.77 20.40 -12.22
CA PRO A 8 28.42 19.53 -11.25
C PRO A 8 27.64 18.22 -11.16
N LYS A 9 28.34 17.10 -11.40
CA LYS A 9 27.80 15.75 -11.16
C LYS A 9 27.41 15.66 -9.68
N PRO A 10 26.17 15.25 -9.35
CA PRO A 10 25.77 15.15 -7.95
C PRO A 10 26.63 14.10 -7.24
N PRO A 11 26.95 14.31 -5.95
CA PRO A 11 27.77 13.37 -5.18
C PRO A 11 27.06 12.01 -5.04
N THR A 12 27.86 10.95 -5.10
CA THR A 12 27.49 9.52 -5.11
C THR A 12 26.77 9.02 -3.84
N TRP A 13 26.39 9.91 -2.92
CA TRP A 13 25.77 9.60 -1.63
C TRP A 13 24.25 9.87 -1.58
N TRP A 14 23.61 10.11 -2.72
CA TRP A 14 22.15 10.13 -2.81
C TRP A 14 21.63 8.70 -3.05
N TRP A 15 21.60 7.87 -2.01
CA TRP A 15 20.70 6.72 -1.99
C TRP A 15 19.27 7.27 -1.95
N LYS A 16 18.70 7.51 -3.12
CA LYS A 16 17.26 7.61 -3.25
C LYS A 16 16.73 6.23 -2.87
N CYS A 17 16.20 6.08 -1.65
CA CYS A 17 15.39 4.93 -1.27
C CYS A 17 14.09 4.94 -2.09
N SER A 18 14.18 4.83 -3.41
CA SER A 18 13.07 4.39 -4.23
C SER A 18 13.00 2.88 -4.05
N HIS A 19 12.33 2.43 -2.99
CA HIS A 19 11.76 1.09 -3.06
C HIS A 19 10.86 1.12 -4.29
N PRO A 20 11.19 0.39 -5.37
CA PRO A 20 10.33 0.38 -6.54
C PRO A 20 8.94 -0.06 -6.07
N PRO A 21 7.86 0.55 -6.60
CA PRO A 21 6.52 0.12 -6.26
C PRO A 21 6.45 -1.40 -6.45
N ILE A 22 6.03 -2.12 -5.41
CA ILE A 22 5.96 -3.57 -5.43
C ILE A 22 5.03 -3.95 -6.58
N THR A 23 5.59 -4.59 -7.61
CA THR A 23 4.82 -4.97 -8.79
C THR A 23 3.70 -5.92 -8.42
N LYS A 24 2.60 -5.94 -9.21
CA LYS A 24 1.48 -6.88 -8.98
C LYS A 24 1.98 -8.32 -8.84
N LYS A 25 2.90 -8.74 -9.71
CA LYS A 25 3.50 -10.08 -9.69
C LYS A 25 4.19 -10.40 -8.36
N LEU A 26 4.98 -9.48 -7.83
CA LEU A 26 5.68 -9.70 -6.57
C LEU A 26 4.72 -9.76 -5.36
N ARG A 27 3.61 -9.00 -5.40
CA ARG A 27 2.55 -9.10 -4.40
C ARG A 27 1.86 -10.46 -4.42
N GLU A 28 1.47 -10.94 -5.61
CA GLU A 28 0.86 -12.27 -5.76
C GLU A 28 1.80 -13.39 -5.30
N GLN A 29 3.10 -13.30 -5.61
CA GLN A 29 4.08 -14.27 -5.14
C GLN A 29 4.19 -14.30 -3.61
N LYS A 30 4.25 -13.14 -2.96
CA LYS A 30 4.26 -13.07 -1.49
C LYS A 30 2.97 -13.59 -0.88
N LYS A 31 1.84 -13.25 -1.48
CA LYS A 31 0.52 -13.72 -1.07
C LYS A 31 0.43 -15.25 -1.15
N GLN A 32 0.92 -15.87 -2.22
CA GLN A 32 0.98 -17.33 -2.31
C GLN A 32 1.85 -17.94 -1.19
N VAL A 33 3.04 -17.38 -0.94
CA VAL A 33 3.89 -17.83 0.17
C VAL A 33 3.14 -17.77 1.50
N TYR A 34 2.41 -16.69 1.78
CA TYR A 34 1.61 -16.61 3.01
C TYR A 34 0.50 -17.68 3.08
N ALA A 35 -0.12 -18.03 1.95
CA ALA A 35 -1.10 -19.11 1.89
C ALA A 35 -0.45 -20.47 2.19
N ASP A 36 0.71 -20.74 1.60
CA ASP A 36 1.46 -21.99 1.81
C ASP A 36 1.88 -22.18 3.28
N PHE A 37 2.14 -21.08 3.99
CA PHE A 37 2.44 -21.08 5.44
C PHE A 37 1.20 -21.01 6.34
N GLY A 38 -0.02 -21.05 5.78
CA GLY A 38 -1.25 -21.11 6.57
C GLY A 38 -1.63 -19.80 7.27
N VAL A 39 -1.17 -18.66 6.78
CA VAL A 39 -1.57 -17.34 7.31
C VAL A 39 -3.06 -17.16 7.06
N ARG A 40 -3.85 -17.02 8.13
CA ARG A 40 -5.32 -17.05 8.05
C ARG A 40 -5.94 -15.82 7.41
N GLU A 41 -5.27 -14.67 7.50
CA GLU A 41 -5.79 -13.38 7.05
C GLU A 41 -4.68 -12.54 6.43
N TYR A 42 -4.93 -12.00 5.25
CA TYR A 42 -4.01 -11.17 4.48
C TYR A 42 -4.62 -9.80 4.23
N TRP A 43 -3.89 -8.74 4.60
CA TRP A 43 -4.32 -7.35 4.47
C TRP A 43 -3.50 -6.66 3.38
N GLU A 44 -4.16 -6.23 2.31
CA GLU A 44 -3.57 -5.37 1.29
C GLU A 44 -4.05 -3.92 1.50
N ILE A 45 -3.11 -3.03 1.76
CA ILE A 45 -3.36 -1.59 1.96
C ILE A 45 -2.86 -0.86 0.72
N GLN A 46 -3.73 -0.07 0.09
CA GLN A 46 -3.41 0.73 -1.09
C GLN A 46 -3.64 2.22 -0.78
N PRO A 47 -2.62 2.94 -0.29
CA PRO A 47 -2.77 4.33 0.16
C PRO A 47 -3.21 5.29 -0.94
N SER A 48 -2.76 5.09 -2.19
CA SER A 48 -3.13 5.95 -3.32
C SER A 48 -4.61 5.91 -3.68
N ALA A 49 -5.31 4.83 -3.31
CA ALA A 49 -6.73 4.65 -3.51
C ALA A 49 -7.53 4.74 -2.20
N SER A 50 -6.87 5.02 -1.05
CA SER A 50 -7.46 4.90 0.28
C SER A 50 -8.23 3.59 0.45
N ARG A 51 -7.66 2.47 0.00
CA ARG A 51 -8.31 1.15 -0.01
C ARG A 51 -7.64 0.18 0.94
N ILE A 52 -8.44 -0.59 1.65
CA ILE A 52 -8.00 -1.76 2.42
C ILE A 52 -8.81 -2.97 1.94
N ARG A 53 -8.09 -4.04 1.59
CA ARG A 53 -8.66 -5.33 1.21
C ARG A 53 -8.15 -6.40 2.16
N ILE A 54 -9.07 -7.14 2.77
CA ILE A 54 -8.81 -8.24 3.69
C ILE A 54 -9.30 -9.51 3.04
N GLU A 55 -8.41 -10.48 2.94
CA GLU A 55 -8.70 -11.79 2.37
C GLU A 55 -8.38 -12.87 3.39
N THR A 56 -9.19 -13.93 3.42
CA THR A 56 -9.09 -15.02 4.39
C THR A 56 -8.72 -16.31 3.70
N LEU A 57 -7.90 -17.12 4.36
CA LEU A 57 -7.44 -18.39 3.83
C LEU A 57 -8.59 -19.39 3.78
N VAL A 58 -8.83 -19.96 2.61
CA VAL A 58 -9.84 -20.97 2.35
C VAL A 58 -9.21 -22.18 1.67
N GLN A 59 -9.74 -23.36 1.95
CA GLN A 59 -9.37 -24.58 1.26
C GLN A 59 -10.05 -24.60 -0.12
N THR A 60 -9.30 -24.96 -1.16
CA THR A 60 -9.82 -25.10 -2.53
C THR A 60 -10.21 -26.55 -2.80
N GLU A 61 -10.97 -26.78 -3.88
CA GLU A 61 -11.40 -28.12 -4.31
C GLU A 61 -10.22 -29.02 -4.74
N GLU A 62 -9.06 -28.43 -5.02
CA GLU A 62 -7.84 -29.12 -5.46
C GLU A 62 -6.87 -29.44 -4.30
N ASP A 63 -7.38 -29.58 -3.07
CA ASP A 63 -6.58 -29.78 -1.83
C ASP A 63 -5.54 -28.67 -1.55
N GLY A 64 -5.74 -27.49 -2.13
CA GLY A 64 -4.88 -26.31 -1.96
C GLY A 64 -5.42 -25.29 -0.97
N TRP A 65 -4.60 -24.28 -0.68
CA TRP A 65 -5.01 -23.11 0.10
C TRP A 65 -4.94 -21.86 -0.77
N ALA A 66 -6.00 -21.06 -0.73
CA ALA A 66 -6.06 -19.79 -1.45
C ALA A 66 -6.73 -18.73 -0.59
N TYR A 67 -6.54 -17.46 -0.94
CA TYR A 67 -7.18 -16.35 -0.27
C TYR A 67 -8.47 -15.95 -0.99
N ALA A 68 -9.57 -15.89 -0.24
CA ALA A 68 -10.85 -15.35 -0.69
C ALA A 68 -11.12 -13.99 -0.06
N LEU A 69 -11.76 -13.08 -0.80
CA LEU A 69 -12.13 -11.77 -0.28
C LEU A 69 -13.09 -11.89 0.90
N PHE A 70 -12.73 -11.29 2.04
CA PHE A 70 -13.55 -11.27 3.25
C PHE A 70 -14.15 -9.89 3.54
N SER A 71 -13.34 -8.84 3.45
CA SER A 71 -13.77 -7.46 3.71
C SER A 71 -12.97 -6.49 2.85
N GLU A 72 -13.61 -5.47 2.30
CA GLU A 72 -12.97 -4.42 1.54
C GLU A 72 -13.69 -3.11 1.77
N ALA A 73 -12.93 -2.01 1.81
CA ALA A 73 -13.47 -0.66 1.78
C ALA A 73 -12.49 0.25 1.03
N GLU A 74 -13.03 1.26 0.35
CA GLU A 74 -12.30 2.24 -0.45
C GLU A 74 -12.83 3.65 -0.18
N GLY A 75 -11.92 4.61 0.02
CA GLY A 75 -12.25 6.00 0.33
C GLY A 75 -12.74 6.22 1.76
N GLN A 76 -13.92 5.68 2.09
CA GLN A 76 -14.56 5.80 3.40
C GLN A 76 -15.16 4.45 3.84
N GLY A 77 -15.51 4.35 5.12
CA GLY A 77 -16.12 3.15 5.70
C GLY A 77 -15.21 2.43 6.70
N GLN A 78 -15.49 1.14 6.90
CA GLN A 78 -14.76 0.30 7.84
C GLN A 78 -14.54 -1.09 7.26
N VAL A 79 -13.42 -1.71 7.61
CA VAL A 79 -13.15 -3.12 7.36
C VAL A 79 -13.20 -3.89 8.68
N ARG A 80 -13.47 -5.19 8.62
CA ARG A 80 -13.50 -6.08 9.79
C ARG A 80 -12.52 -7.23 9.62
N SER A 81 -11.93 -7.69 10.73
CA SER A 81 -11.14 -8.91 10.75
C SER A 81 -12.04 -10.13 10.96
N GLN A 82 -11.71 -11.25 10.32
CA GLN A 82 -12.28 -12.56 10.63
C GLN A 82 -11.51 -13.24 11.76
N VAL A 83 -10.19 -13.03 11.82
CA VAL A 83 -9.31 -13.69 12.81
C VAL A 83 -9.36 -12.99 14.16
N LEU A 84 -9.45 -11.67 14.17
CA LEU A 84 -9.57 -10.86 15.39
C LEU A 84 -11.05 -10.55 15.63
N GLU A 85 -11.69 -11.36 16.46
CA GLU A 85 -13.11 -11.21 16.76
C GLU A 85 -13.44 -9.82 17.33
N GLY A 86 -14.46 -9.18 16.76
CA GLY A 86 -14.90 -7.84 17.15
C GLY A 86 -14.00 -6.69 16.66
N PHE A 87 -12.88 -6.98 15.98
CA PHE A 87 -12.00 -5.93 15.47
C PHE A 87 -12.55 -5.30 14.18
N THR A 88 -12.76 -3.99 14.23
CA THR A 88 -13.07 -3.16 13.07
C THR A 88 -12.08 -2.02 12.95
N LEU A 89 -11.78 -1.61 11.71
CA LEU A 89 -10.86 -0.51 11.42
C LEU A 89 -11.55 0.47 10.46
N SER A 90 -11.65 1.73 10.88
CA SER A 90 -12.18 2.78 10.01
C SER A 90 -11.09 3.31 9.08
N LEU A 91 -11.42 3.46 7.80
CA LEU A 91 -10.51 4.01 6.80
C LEU A 91 -10.08 5.44 7.13
N GLY A 92 -10.95 6.24 7.75
CA GLY A 92 -10.61 7.61 8.16
C GLY A 92 -9.50 7.69 9.21
N GLN A 93 -9.26 6.61 9.97
CA GLN A 93 -8.15 6.53 10.93
C GLN A 93 -6.82 6.17 10.25
N VAL A 94 -6.88 5.48 9.10
CA VAL A 94 -5.70 4.99 8.36
C VAL A 94 -5.28 6.00 7.29
N PHE A 95 -6.25 6.63 6.64
CA PHE A 95 -6.07 7.61 5.57
C PHE A 95 -6.66 8.95 5.99
N PRO A 96 -6.04 9.66 6.94
CA PRO A 96 -6.49 10.99 7.31
C PRO A 96 -6.37 11.92 6.10
N GLU A 97 -7.36 12.79 5.88
CA GLU A 97 -7.18 13.92 4.99
C GLU A 97 -6.01 14.75 5.50
N VAL A 98 -4.96 14.85 4.69
CA VAL A 98 -3.89 15.80 4.95
C VAL A 98 -4.49 17.16 4.70
N GLU A 99 -4.93 17.85 5.76
CA GLU A 99 -5.20 19.28 5.70
C GLU A 99 -3.93 19.96 5.23
N VAL A 100 -3.87 20.32 3.95
CA VAL A 100 -2.82 21.20 3.44
C VAL A 100 -3.16 22.59 3.96
N PRO A 101 -2.36 23.20 4.86
CA PRO A 101 -2.65 24.53 5.32
C PRO A 101 -2.64 25.47 4.10
N ALA A 102 -3.80 26.08 3.85
CA ALA A 102 -3.98 27.08 2.81
C ALA A 102 -3.21 28.36 3.21
N GLY A 103 -1.93 28.43 2.91
CA GLY A 103 -1.17 29.66 3.12
C GLY A 103 0.33 29.50 2.91
N GLY A 104 0.83 29.92 1.75
CA GLY A 104 2.28 30.03 1.58
C GLY A 104 2.84 30.19 0.17
N ALA A 105 2.25 31.02 -0.69
CA ALA A 105 3.00 31.59 -1.81
C ALA A 105 2.56 33.04 -2.02
N LYS A 106 3.23 33.96 -1.31
CA LYS A 106 3.22 35.38 -1.63
C LYS A 106 3.78 35.54 -3.05
N SER A 107 3.06 36.28 -3.88
CA SER A 107 3.61 36.90 -5.08
C SER A 107 4.81 37.76 -4.69
N LEU A 108 5.97 37.50 -5.30
CA LEU A 108 6.96 38.56 -5.49
C LEU A 108 6.72 39.11 -6.90
N GLY A 109 6.39 40.41 -6.94
CA GLY A 109 6.49 41.22 -8.14
C GLY A 109 7.91 41.68 -8.42
#